data_AF-A0A927N142-F1
#
_entry.id   AF-A0A927N142-F1
#
_cell.length_a   1.000
_cell.length_b   1.000
_cell.length_c   1.000
_cell.angle_alpha   90.00
_cell.angle_beta   90.00
_cell.angle_gamma   90.00
#
_symmetry.space_group_name_H-M   'P 1'
#
loop_
_entity.id
_entity.type
_entity.pdbx_description
1 polymer ?
#
loop_
_entity_poly.entity_id
_entity_poly.type
_entity_poly.pdbx_seq_one_letter_code
_entity_poly.pdbx_strand_id
1 'polypeptide(L)'
;MNQPLMLPEVTGRTALIVRVSRVDTDLLGAPGRWWQAEWEFDDGSSSAAQGEDLSYVVRCVAAIPAPEMLFQDPETGEWSPCSPPEVSGQL
;
A
#
# COMPACT_ATOMS: atom_id res chain seq x y z
N MET A 1 -1.39 22.07 -6.76
CA MET A 1 -1.83 21.97 -5.36
C MET A 1 -1.25 20.66 -4.83
N ASN A 2 -0.15 20.72 -4.07
CA ASN A 2 0.46 19.52 -3.48
C ASN A 2 -0.28 19.24 -2.17
N GLN A 3 -1.23 18.30 -2.17
CA GLN A 3 -1.75 17.80 -0.90
C GLN A 3 -0.63 17.01 -0.21
N PRO A 4 -0.28 17.34 1.05
CA PRO A 4 0.63 16.50 1.81
C PRO A 4 -0.06 15.14 1.98
N LEU A 5 0.58 14.10 1.46
CA LEU A 5 0.25 12.70 1.72
C LEU A 5 0.17 12.52 3.22
N MET A 6 -1.05 12.43 3.74
CA MET A 6 -1.26 12.09 5.14
C MET A 6 -0.70 10.69 5.33
N LEU A 7 0.41 10.57 6.07
CA LEU A 7 0.76 9.30 6.68
C LEU A 7 -0.49 8.85 7.43
N PRO A 8 -1.06 7.67 7.11
CA PRO A 8 -2.23 7.22 7.81
C PRO A 8 -1.89 7.15 9.30
N GLU A 9 -2.72 7.74 10.15
CA GLU A 9 -2.67 7.56 11.60
C GLU A 9 -3.00 6.09 11.90
N VAL A 10 -2.08 5.18 11.63
CA VAL A 10 -2.18 3.76 11.96
C VAL A 10 -1.67 3.58 13.37
N THR A 11 -2.26 4.34 14.30
CA THR A 11 -2.02 4.18 15.73
C THR A 11 -2.84 2.97 16.20
N GLY A 12 -2.22 1.80 16.11
CA GLY A 12 -2.66 0.59 16.83
C GLY A 12 -3.78 -0.25 16.20
N ARG A 13 -4.03 -0.12 14.89
CA ARG A 13 -5.03 -0.95 14.19
C ARG A 13 -4.36 -1.95 13.25
N THR A 14 -4.83 -3.19 13.30
CA THR A 14 -4.44 -4.26 12.39
C THR A 14 -5.36 -4.24 11.18
N ALA A 15 -4.81 -4.13 9.98
CA ALA A 15 -5.56 -4.31 8.75
C ALA A 15 -5.81 -5.81 8.52
N LEU A 16 -6.96 -6.16 7.94
CA LEU A 16 -7.26 -7.51 7.48
C LEU A 16 -6.42 -7.89 6.27
N ILE A 17 -6.29 -6.94 5.34
CA ILE A 17 -5.55 -7.12 4.10
C ILE A 17 -4.93 -5.80 3.67
N VAL A 18 -3.71 -5.88 3.14
CA VAL A 18 -3.04 -4.77 2.47
C VAL A 18 -2.88 -5.15 1.00
N ARG A 19 -3.22 -4.25 0.10
CA ARG A 19 -3.09 -4.40 -1.35
C ARG A 19 -2.23 -3.29 -1.90
N VAL A 20 -1.17 -3.62 -2.62
CA VAL A 20 -0.28 -2.66 -3.29
C VAL A 20 -0.38 -2.88 -4.79
N SER A 21 -0.64 -1.82 -5.55
CA SER A 21 -0.77 -1.86 -7.00
C SER A 21 -0.05 -0.69 -7.65
N ARG A 22 0.39 -0.89 -8.90
CA ARG A 22 0.86 0.21 -9.75
C ARG A 22 -0.34 0.84 -10.43
N VAL A 23 -0.47 2.15 -10.29
CA VAL A 23 -1.49 2.91 -11.00
C VAL A 23 -0.82 3.57 -12.21
N ASP A 24 -1.05 2.99 -13.38
CA ASP A 24 -0.78 3.64 -14.65
C ASP A 24 -2.00 4.51 -15.00
N THR A 25 -1.93 5.78 -14.66
CA THR A 25 -2.95 6.75 -15.10
C THR A 25 -2.49 7.40 -16.38
N ASP A 26 -3.18 7.09 -17.48
CA ASP A 26 -3.21 7.93 -18.69
C ASP A 26 -4.27 9.07 -18.55
N LEU A 27 -4.76 9.28 -17.33
CA LEU A 27 -5.78 10.27 -17.03
C LEU A 27 -5.12 11.65 -16.97
N LEU A 28 -5.40 12.44 -18.01
CA LEU A 28 -5.08 13.88 -18.14
C LEU A 28 -3.68 14.23 -18.65
N GLY A 29 -3.07 13.41 -19.50
CA GLY A 29 -1.95 13.84 -20.35
C GLY A 29 -0.61 14.06 -19.62
N ALA A 30 -0.48 13.55 -18.40
CA ALA A 30 0.80 13.46 -17.70
C ALA A 30 1.12 11.96 -17.48
N PRO A 31 2.13 11.39 -18.15
CA PRO A 31 2.56 10.03 -17.86
C PRO A 31 3.19 10.00 -16.46
N GLY A 32 2.39 9.64 -15.47
CA GLY A 32 2.83 9.45 -14.09
C GLY A 32 2.69 7.99 -13.72
N ARG A 33 3.81 7.30 -13.50
CA ARG A 33 3.80 6.00 -12.82
C ARG A 33 3.83 6.27 -11.33
N TRP A 34 2.78 5.90 -10.64
CA TRP A 34 2.73 5.96 -9.19
C TRP A 34 2.19 4.65 -8.63
N TRP A 35 2.49 4.44 -7.36
CA TRP A 35 2.10 3.27 -6.59
C TRP A 35 1.00 3.68 -5.63
N GLN A 36 0.05 2.77 -5.46
CA GLN A 36 -1.03 2.89 -4.49
C GLN A 36 -0.96 1.69 -3.55
N ALA A 37 -1.22 1.93 -2.28
CA ALA A 37 -1.58 0.88 -1.36
C ALA A 37 -2.93 1.18 -0.72
N GLU A 38 -3.73 0.15 -0.56
CA GLU A 38 -5.05 0.18 0.06
C GLU A 38 -5.10 -0.90 1.13
N TRP A 39 -5.73 -0.63 2.26
CA TRP A 39 -5.92 -1.62 3.31
C TRP A 39 -7.28 -1.46 3.96
N GLU A 40 -7.80 -2.60 4.41
CA GLU A 40 -9.13 -2.72 5.01
C GLU A 40 -9.00 -3.18 6.46
N PHE A 41 -9.85 -2.64 7.33
CA PHE A 41 -9.92 -2.97 8.75
C PHE A 41 -11.17 -3.82 9.05
N ASP A 42 -11.16 -4.53 10.18
CA ASP A 42 -12.26 -5.41 10.62
C ASP A 42 -13.60 -4.67 10.80
N ASP A 43 -13.57 -3.36 11.08
CA ASP A 43 -14.78 -2.54 11.17
C ASP A 43 -15.40 -2.18 9.81
N GLY A 44 -14.79 -2.63 8.70
CA GLY A 44 -15.20 -2.33 7.33
C GLY A 44 -14.68 -0.99 6.81
N SER A 45 -13.92 -0.25 7.62
CA SER A 45 -13.21 0.94 7.15
C SER A 45 -12.05 0.57 6.25
N SER A 46 -11.77 1.38 5.25
CA SER A 46 -10.59 1.27 4.39
C SER A 46 -9.78 2.56 4.38
N SER A 47 -8.51 2.45 4.03
CA SER A 47 -7.61 3.59 3.90
C SER A 47 -6.59 3.32 2.81
N ALA A 48 -6.00 4.39 2.27
CA ALA A 48 -5.09 4.31 1.14
C ALA A 48 -3.91 5.29 1.27
N ALA A 49 -2.78 4.90 0.69
CA ALA A 49 -1.58 5.70 0.53
C ALA A 49 -1.14 5.65 -0.93
N GLN A 50 -0.56 6.74 -1.44
CA GLN A 50 -0.10 6.85 -2.83
C GLN A 50 1.30 7.46 -2.86
N GLY A 51 2.11 7.14 -3.86
CA GLY A 51 3.43 7.74 -4.00
C GLY A 51 4.10 7.38 -5.32
N GLU A 52 5.00 8.24 -5.81
CA GLU A 52 5.75 7.98 -7.05
C GLU A 52 6.74 6.81 -6.89
N ASP A 53 7.22 6.58 -5.66
CA ASP A 53 8.18 5.54 -5.34
C ASP A 53 7.54 4.36 -4.60
N LEU A 54 7.77 3.14 -5.10
CA LEU A 54 7.28 1.91 -4.46
C LEU A 54 7.79 1.77 -3.04
N SER A 55 9.06 2.10 -2.79
CA SER A 55 9.68 1.96 -1.47
C SER A 55 9.02 2.87 -0.45
N TYR A 56 8.55 4.05 -0.88
CA TYR A 56 7.77 4.94 -0.04
C TYR A 56 6.44 4.30 0.36
N VAL A 57 5.69 3.78 -0.63
CA VAL A 57 4.39 3.15 -0.39
C VAL A 57 4.52 1.88 0.47
N VAL A 58 5.52 1.03 0.20
CA VAL A 58 5.82 -0.16 1.00
C VAL A 58 6.20 0.21 2.43
N ARG A 59 6.96 1.28 2.65
CA ARG A 59 7.26 1.77 4.01
C ARG A 59 6.02 2.26 4.75
N CYS A 60 5.10 2.93 4.05
CA CYS A 60 3.83 3.35 4.65
C CYS A 60 3.03 2.14 5.13
N VAL A 61 2.95 1.08 4.33
CA VAL A 61 2.19 -0.11 4.71
C VAL A 61 2.93 -1.10 5.59
N ALA A 62 4.27 -1.07 5.63
CA ALA A 62 5.06 -1.89 6.55
C ALA A 62 4.81 -1.50 8.03
N ALA A 63 4.36 -0.27 8.29
CA ALA A 63 3.91 0.16 9.61
C ALA A 63 2.51 -0.38 9.97
N ILE A 64 1.80 -1.00 9.02
CA ILE A 64 0.44 -1.50 9.17
C ILE A 64 0.52 -3.01 9.40
N PRO A 65 0.21 -3.49 10.62
CA PRO A 65 0.16 -4.91 10.86
C PRO A 65 -0.99 -5.50 10.05
N ALA A 66 -0.70 -6.42 9.13
CA ALA A 66 -1.69 -7.14 8.35
C ALA A 66 -1.26 -8.61 8.20
N PRO A 67 -2.19 -9.57 8.34
CA PRO A 67 -1.87 -10.99 8.17
C PRO A 67 -1.62 -11.33 6.69
N GLU A 68 -2.20 -10.57 5.77
CA GLU A 68 -2.07 -10.77 4.35
C GLU A 68 -1.71 -9.45 3.65
N MET A 69 -0.64 -9.50 2.84
CA MET A 69 -0.24 -8.42 1.97
C MET A 69 -0.20 -8.95 0.54
N LEU A 70 -0.90 -8.28 -0.37
CA LEU A 70 -0.95 -8.62 -1.78
C LEU A 70 -0.26 -7.53 -2.59
N PHE A 71 0.55 -7.95 -3.55
CA PHE A 71 1.19 -7.08 -4.51
C PHE A 71 0.67 -7.42 -5.90
N GLN A 72 0.20 -6.42 -6.64
CA GLN A 72 -0.21 -6.60 -8.01
C GLN A 72 1.01 -6.50 -8.92
N ASP A 73 1.27 -7.56 -9.67
CA ASP A 73 2.25 -7.52 -10.75
C ASP A 73 1.80 -6.51 -11.80
N PRO A 74 2.63 -5.52 -12.13
CA PRO A 74 2.20 -4.44 -13.00
C PRO A 74 2.37 -4.76 -14.49
N GLU A 75 2.94 -5.92 -14.85
CA GLU A 75 3.02 -6.42 -16.22
C GLU A 75 1.86 -7.38 -16.53
N THR A 76 1.50 -8.25 -15.58
CA THR A 76 0.44 -9.26 -15.75
C THR A 76 -0.89 -8.87 -15.12
N GLY A 77 -0.90 -7.92 -14.18
CA GLY A 77 -2.07 -7.55 -13.40
C GLY A 77 -2.46 -8.56 -12.31
N GLU A 78 -1.66 -9.61 -12.12
CA GLU A 78 -1.93 -10.69 -11.17
C GLU A 78 -1.60 -10.27 -9.74
N TRP A 79 -2.44 -10.67 -8.80
CA TRP A 79 -2.20 -10.44 -7.38
C TRP A 79 -1.41 -11.61 -6.80
N SER A 80 -0.22 -11.31 -6.29
CA SER A 80 0.64 -12.27 -5.59
C SER A 80 0.73 -11.95 -4.11
N PRO A 81 0.64 -12.95 -3.21
CA PRO A 81 0.91 -12.72 -1.81
C PRO A 81 2.38 -12.31 -1.65
N CYS A 82 2.59 -11.14 -1.06
CA CYS A 82 3.90 -10.67 -0.65
C CYS A 82 4.01 -10.91 0.84
N SER A 83 5.06 -11.61 1.27
CA SER A 83 5.34 -11.63 2.70
C SER A 83 5.78 -10.22 3.09
N PRO A 84 5.19 -9.58 4.11
CA PRO A 84 5.81 -8.40 4.68
C PRO A 84 7.25 -8.78 5.03
N PRO A 85 8.24 -7.87 4.91
CA PRO A 85 9.57 -8.16 5.43
C PRO A 85 9.34 -8.61 6.86
N GLU A 86 9.65 -9.89 7.16
CA GLU A 86 9.47 -10.42 8.50
C GLU A 86 10.10 -9.37 9.42
N VAL A 87 9.28 -8.69 10.22
CA VAL A 87 9.79 -8.00 11.39
C VAL A 87 10.23 -9.15 12.26
N SER A 88 11.40 -9.70 11.93
CA SER A 88 12.04 -10.80 12.63
C SER A 88 12.02 -10.32 14.06
N GLY A 89 11.14 -10.96 14.85
CA GLY A 89 11.09 -10.78 16.28
C GLY A 89 12.44 -11.20 16.79
N GLN A 90 13.36 -10.25 16.84
CA GLN A 90 14.55 -10.36 17.65
C GLN A 90 14.08 -10.18 19.08
N LEU A 91 13.80 -11.34 19.70
CA LEU A 91 14.00 -11.70 21.11
C LEU A 91 13.50 -10.71 22.18
#